data_AF-A0A927HNH7-F1
#
_entry.id   AF-A0A927HNH7-F1
#
_cell.length_a   1.000
_cell.length_b   1.000
_cell.length_c   1.000
_cell.angle_alpha   90.00
_cell.angle_beta   90.00
_cell.angle_gamma   90.00
#
_symmetry.space_group_name_H-M   'P 1'
#
loop_
_entity.id
_entity.type
_entity.pdbx_description
1 polymer ?
#
loop_
_entity_poly.entity_id
_entity_poly.type
_entity_poly.pdbx_seq_one_letter_code
_entity_poly.pdbx_strand_id
1 'polypeptide(L)'
;MYPRRTAQPVPAATNKPVVLRASGGNSILSELSNECVAVAMEDALRLNVCAVAAQVYIGSEYEHQSINNIIKLVDAGNRYGMPVLGGYRRRQRDDPRRALLLAGQPDCRRNGAQFVKTYFVEEGFEKVTASCPVPIVIAGGKKLPEHEALEMCWRAIDRGRVRGGYGAQHLPVQRPARDA
;
A
#
# COMPACT_ATOMS: atom_id res chain seq x y z
N MET A 1 11.70 11.45 -31.32
CA MET A 1 11.56 12.05 -29.97
C MET A 1 10.16 11.70 -29.47
N TYR A 2 10.02 10.77 -28.52
CA TYR A 2 8.71 10.49 -27.93
C TYR A 2 8.40 11.65 -26.96
N PRO A 3 7.25 12.34 -27.07
CA PRO A 3 6.92 13.38 -26.10
C PRO A 3 6.86 12.72 -24.71
N ARG A 4 7.56 13.29 -23.73
CA ARG A 4 7.39 12.88 -22.33
C ARG A 4 5.92 13.14 -21.99
N ARG A 5 5.12 12.09 -21.87
CA ARG A 5 3.77 12.20 -21.30
C ARG A 5 3.95 12.71 -19.89
N THR A 6 3.70 14.00 -19.67
CA THR A 6 3.53 14.54 -18.33
C THR A 6 2.35 13.80 -17.71
N ALA A 7 2.49 13.36 -16.47
CA ALA A 7 1.38 12.76 -15.75
C ALA A 7 0.26 13.81 -15.69
N GLN A 8 -0.90 13.51 -16.27
CA GLN A 8 -2.04 14.39 -16.20
C GLN A 8 -2.63 14.33 -14.79
N PRO A 9 -3.04 15.49 -14.22
CA PRO A 9 -3.71 15.51 -12.94
C PRO A 9 -5.02 14.73 -13.01
N VAL A 10 -5.40 14.09 -11.90
CA VAL A 10 -6.67 13.40 -11.78
C VAL A 10 -7.79 14.44 -11.93
N PRO A 11 -8.70 14.31 -12.93
CA PRO A 11 -9.75 15.30 -13.14
C PRO A 11 -10.60 15.48 -11.87
N ALA A 12 -10.96 16.72 -11.53
CA ALA A 12 -11.75 17.01 -10.32
C ALA A 12 -13.13 16.33 -10.31
N ALA A 13 -13.69 16.03 -11.50
CA ALA A 13 -14.93 15.27 -11.65
C ALA A 13 -14.78 13.76 -11.34
N THR A 14 -13.57 13.27 -11.11
CA THR A 14 -13.31 11.85 -10.82
C THR A 14 -13.81 11.50 -9.43
N ASN A 15 -14.89 10.71 -9.35
CA ASN A 15 -15.47 10.27 -8.08
C ASN A 15 -14.82 8.98 -7.52
N LYS A 16 -13.62 8.62 -8.01
CA LYS A 16 -12.86 7.44 -7.57
C LYS A 16 -11.60 7.92 -6.87
N PRO A 17 -11.36 7.54 -5.59
CA PRO A 17 -10.16 7.96 -4.89
C PRO A 17 -8.91 7.34 -5.55
N VAL A 18 -7.88 8.15 -5.74
CA VAL A 18 -6.61 7.72 -6.34
C VAL A 18 -5.53 7.76 -5.28
N VAL A 19 -4.84 6.63 -5.08
CA VAL A 19 -3.65 6.53 -4.23
C VAL A 19 -2.42 6.41 -5.13
N LEU A 20 -1.53 7.40 -5.06
CA LEU A 20 -0.32 7.45 -5.88
C LEU A 20 0.83 6.74 -5.18
N ARG A 21 1.51 5.80 -5.86
CA ARG A 21 2.76 5.27 -5.34
C ARG A 21 3.86 6.34 -5.43
N ALA A 22 4.38 6.76 -4.28
CA ALA A 22 5.38 7.81 -4.15
C ALA A 22 6.80 7.28 -3.86
N SER A 23 6.97 5.97 -3.63
CA SER A 23 8.28 5.30 -3.56
C SER A 23 8.58 4.45 -4.81
N GLY A 24 9.82 4.46 -5.28
CA GLY A 24 10.26 3.73 -6.47
C GLY A 24 11.76 3.88 -6.73
N GLY A 25 12.19 3.78 -7.99
CA GLY A 25 13.61 3.95 -8.38
C GLY A 25 14.40 2.64 -8.51
N ASN A 26 13.77 1.52 -8.20
CA ASN A 26 14.27 0.17 -8.39
C ASN A 26 13.79 -0.43 -9.74
N SER A 27 14.60 -1.33 -10.31
CA SER A 27 14.18 -2.19 -11.42
C SER A 27 13.88 -3.59 -10.91
N ILE A 28 13.04 -4.34 -11.64
CA ILE A 28 12.79 -5.77 -11.34
C ILE A 28 14.06 -6.63 -11.48
N LEU A 29 15.06 -6.12 -12.20
CA LEU A 29 16.34 -6.80 -12.43
C LEU A 29 17.36 -6.57 -11.30
N SER A 30 17.09 -5.61 -10.40
CA SER A 30 17.98 -5.24 -9.29
C SER A 30 17.34 -5.54 -7.94
N GLU A 31 18.03 -5.21 -6.84
CA GLU A 31 17.46 -5.30 -5.50
C GLU A 31 16.19 -4.42 -5.39
N LEU A 32 15.07 -5.04 -5.05
CA LEU A 32 13.77 -4.38 -5.00
C LEU A 32 13.65 -3.48 -3.79
N SER A 33 14.40 -3.73 -2.72
CA SER A 33 14.32 -2.87 -1.53
C SER A 33 15.01 -1.51 -1.68
N ASN A 34 15.86 -1.35 -2.71
CA ASN A 34 16.56 -0.09 -2.97
C ASN A 34 15.61 0.93 -3.64
N GLU A 35 14.63 1.39 -2.88
CA GLU A 35 13.68 2.43 -3.29
C GLU A 35 14.07 3.78 -2.69
N CYS A 36 13.74 4.85 -3.40
CA CYS A 36 13.78 6.22 -2.92
C CYS A 36 12.38 6.84 -2.99
N VAL A 37 12.22 8.00 -2.36
CA VAL A 37 11.05 8.86 -2.59
C VAL A 37 11.12 9.36 -4.03
N ALA A 38 10.20 8.88 -4.86
CA ALA A 38 10.15 9.14 -6.30
C ALA A 38 9.28 10.36 -6.66
N VAL A 39 8.39 10.77 -5.77
CA VAL A 39 7.44 11.87 -5.99
C VAL A 39 7.49 12.82 -4.80
N ALA A 40 7.72 14.11 -5.08
CA ALA A 40 7.59 15.16 -4.07
C ALA A 40 6.12 15.34 -3.68
N MET A 41 5.87 15.75 -2.44
CA MET A 41 4.49 15.87 -1.94
C MET A 41 3.70 16.95 -2.70
N GLU A 42 4.37 18.03 -3.08
CA GLU A 42 3.82 19.11 -3.88
C GLU A 42 3.34 18.62 -5.26
N ASP A 43 4.05 17.65 -5.85
CA ASP A 43 3.65 17.07 -7.12
C ASP A 43 2.47 16.11 -6.95
N ALA A 44 2.42 15.36 -5.85
CA ALA A 44 1.23 14.55 -5.51
C ALA A 44 -0.02 15.42 -5.37
N LEU A 45 0.10 16.58 -4.69
CA LEU A 45 -0.98 17.56 -4.57
C LEU A 45 -1.40 18.12 -5.93
N ARG A 46 -0.44 18.49 -6.78
CA ARG A 46 -0.72 18.95 -8.16
C ARG A 46 -1.45 17.91 -8.99
N LEU A 47 -1.17 16.63 -8.76
CA LEU A 47 -1.84 15.52 -9.43
C LEU A 47 -3.25 15.23 -8.90
N ASN A 48 -3.72 15.96 -7.88
CA ASN A 48 -5.04 15.80 -7.28
C ASN A 48 -5.31 14.37 -6.78
N VAL A 49 -4.30 13.76 -6.16
CA VAL A 49 -4.45 12.41 -5.55
C VAL A 49 -5.01 12.51 -4.14
N CYS A 50 -5.69 11.45 -3.68
CA CYS A 50 -6.30 11.41 -2.35
C CYS A 50 -5.34 10.92 -1.26
N ALA A 51 -4.28 10.20 -1.64
CA ALA A 51 -3.26 9.68 -0.74
C ALA A 51 -1.99 9.34 -1.51
N VAL A 52 -0.87 9.21 -0.80
CA VAL A 52 0.36 8.63 -1.33
C VAL A 52 0.64 7.28 -0.71
N ALA A 53 1.37 6.41 -1.41
CA ALA A 53 1.72 5.08 -0.95
C ALA A 53 3.22 4.84 -1.05
N ALA A 54 3.80 4.20 -0.03
CA ALA A 54 5.17 3.73 -0.05
C ALA A 54 5.26 2.28 0.41
N GLN A 55 6.29 1.59 -0.10
CA GLN A 55 6.54 0.18 0.16
C GLN A 55 7.74 0.04 1.09
N VAL A 56 7.53 -0.63 2.22
CA VAL A 56 8.59 -1.03 3.16
C VAL A 56 8.99 -2.46 2.92
N TYR A 57 10.30 -2.72 2.94
CA TYR A 57 10.87 -4.04 2.73
C TYR A 57 11.56 -4.54 4.00
N ILE A 58 10.76 -5.08 4.92
CA ILE A 58 11.25 -5.64 6.18
C ILE A 58 12.09 -6.89 5.91
N GLY A 59 13.29 -7.00 6.49
CA GLY A 59 14.22 -8.12 6.32
C GLY A 59 14.98 -8.12 5.00
N SER A 60 15.04 -6.99 4.31
CA SER A 60 15.81 -6.81 3.07
C SER A 60 17.11 -6.03 3.31
N GLU A 61 18.02 -6.06 2.33
CA GLU A 61 19.31 -5.35 2.39
C GLU A 61 19.16 -3.85 2.64
N TYR A 62 18.12 -3.22 2.06
CA TYR A 62 17.85 -1.79 2.19
C TYR A 62 16.61 -1.50 3.07
N GLU A 63 16.33 -2.34 4.07
CA GLU A 63 15.20 -2.15 4.99
C GLU A 63 15.17 -0.73 5.57
N HIS A 64 16.30 -0.29 6.15
CA HIS A 64 16.43 1.03 6.78
C HIS A 64 16.06 2.18 5.82
N GLN A 65 16.49 2.10 4.56
CA GLN A 65 16.16 3.08 3.54
C GLN A 65 14.67 3.08 3.22
N SER A 66 14.06 1.90 3.09
CA SER A 66 12.62 1.78 2.82
C SER A 66 11.75 2.31 3.97
N ILE A 67 12.17 2.11 5.22
CA ILE A 67 11.52 2.68 6.41
C ILE A 67 11.66 4.22 6.41
N ASN A 68 12.87 4.71 6.14
CA ASN A 68 13.14 6.15 6.08
C ASN A 68 12.29 6.85 5.00
N ASN A 69 12.01 6.20 3.88
CA ASN A 69 11.11 6.73 2.86
C ASN A 69 9.68 6.95 3.38
N ILE A 70 9.13 6.01 4.17
CA ILE A 70 7.82 6.21 4.79
C ILE A 70 7.86 7.40 5.75
N ILE A 71 8.86 7.48 6.62
CA ILE A 71 8.96 8.55 7.61
C ILE A 71 8.98 9.92 6.92
N LYS A 72 9.79 10.07 5.86
CA LYS A 72 9.87 11.30 5.06
C LYS A 72 8.53 11.65 4.40
N LEU A 73 7.83 10.65 3.86
CA LEU A 73 6.53 10.85 3.21
C LEU A 73 5.43 11.22 4.22
N VAL A 74 5.45 10.61 5.41
CA VAL A 74 4.51 10.91 6.49
C VAL A 74 4.73 12.33 7.00
N ASP A 75 5.98 12.72 7.25
CA ASP A 75 6.31 14.08 7.67
C ASP A 75 5.88 15.11 6.61
N ALA A 76 6.20 14.85 5.33
CA ALA A 76 5.76 15.71 4.24
C ALA A 76 4.23 15.74 4.09
N GLY A 77 3.57 14.60 4.24
CA GLY A 77 2.11 14.48 4.10
C GLY A 77 1.37 15.21 5.21
N ASN A 78 1.84 15.11 6.45
CA ASN A 78 1.26 15.79 7.61
C ASN A 78 1.24 17.32 7.46
N ARG A 79 2.23 17.91 6.77
CA ARG A 79 2.24 19.36 6.49
C ARG A 79 1.07 19.83 5.63
N TYR A 80 0.55 18.95 4.77
CA TYR A 80 -0.50 19.29 3.80
C TYR A 80 -1.81 18.53 4.04
N GLY A 81 -1.89 17.72 5.11
CA GLY A 81 -3.04 16.84 5.37
C GLY A 81 -3.17 15.68 4.37
N MET A 82 -2.09 15.33 3.65
CA MET A 82 -2.08 14.20 2.71
C MET A 82 -1.82 12.89 3.47
N PRO A 83 -2.75 11.92 3.44
CA PRO A 83 -2.55 10.65 4.14
C PRO A 83 -1.59 9.73 3.37
N VAL A 84 -0.84 8.91 4.12
CA VAL A 84 0.15 7.98 3.61
C VAL A 84 -0.28 6.53 3.87
N LEU A 85 -0.32 5.73 2.79
CA LEU A 85 -0.49 4.29 2.82
C LEU A 85 0.87 3.60 2.98
N GLY A 86 1.00 2.81 4.04
CA GLY A 86 2.12 1.90 4.22
C GLY A 86 1.83 0.53 3.61
N GLY A 87 2.56 0.15 2.57
CA GLY A 87 2.61 -1.24 2.11
C GLY A 87 3.84 -1.91 2.70
N TYR A 88 3.78 -3.21 2.96
CA TYR A 88 4.97 -3.99 3.32
C TYR A 88 5.12 -5.23 2.44
N ARG A 89 6.37 -5.63 2.18
CA ARG A 89 6.70 -6.78 1.34
C ARG A 89 8.04 -7.36 1.79
N ARG A 90 8.20 -8.69 1.77
CA ARG A 90 9.51 -9.35 1.92
C ARG A 90 10.08 -9.80 0.60
N ARG A 91 11.42 -9.91 0.54
CA ARG A 91 12.18 -10.42 -0.61
C ARG A 91 11.97 -11.91 -0.83
N GLN A 92 11.97 -12.73 0.22
CA GLN A 92 11.84 -14.18 0.12
C GLN A 92 10.38 -14.63 0.04
N ARG A 93 10.09 -15.51 -0.94
CA ARG A 93 8.77 -16.09 -1.21
C ARG A 93 8.34 -17.16 -0.20
N ASP A 94 9.30 -17.75 0.52
CA ASP A 94 9.11 -18.98 1.28
C ASP A 94 8.84 -18.78 2.77
N ASP A 95 8.85 -17.53 3.26
CA ASP A 95 8.49 -17.19 4.63
C ASP A 95 6.95 -17.28 4.81
N PRO A 96 6.43 -17.78 5.94
CA PRO A 96 4.99 -17.87 6.13
C PRO A 96 4.41 -16.45 6.07
N ARG A 97 3.54 -16.20 5.07
CA ARG A 97 2.93 -14.88 4.81
C ARG A 97 2.43 -14.20 6.08
N ARG A 98 1.91 -14.99 7.02
CA ARG A 98 1.42 -14.57 8.34
C ARG A 98 2.48 -13.88 9.21
N ALA A 99 3.71 -14.40 9.29
CA ALA A 99 4.80 -13.78 10.05
C ALA A 99 5.14 -12.39 9.50
N LEU A 100 5.16 -12.26 8.17
CA LEU A 100 5.36 -10.99 7.49
C LEU A 100 4.22 -9.99 7.79
N LEU A 101 2.96 -10.43 7.81
CA LEU A 101 1.85 -9.53 8.14
C LEU A 101 1.94 -9.00 9.58
N LEU A 102 2.30 -9.89 10.51
CA LEU A 102 2.38 -9.54 11.94
C LEU A 102 3.57 -8.61 12.25
N ALA A 103 4.66 -8.67 11.47
CA ALA A 103 5.81 -7.78 11.68
C ALA A 103 5.70 -6.45 10.91
N GLY A 104 5.21 -6.50 9.66
CA GLY A 104 5.23 -5.34 8.76
C GLY A 104 4.14 -4.29 9.04
N GLN A 105 2.97 -4.70 9.51
CA GLN A 105 1.88 -3.74 9.79
C GLN A 105 2.17 -2.86 11.01
N PRO A 106 2.59 -3.41 12.16
CA PRO A 106 2.98 -2.58 13.30
C PRO A 106 4.14 -1.66 12.96
N ASP A 107 5.07 -2.09 12.09
CA ASP A 107 6.17 -1.23 11.64
C ASP A 107 5.68 -0.02 10.83
N CYS A 108 4.89 -0.24 9.78
CA CYS A 108 4.31 0.84 8.98
C CYS A 108 3.51 1.82 9.85
N ARG A 109 2.74 1.30 10.82
CA ARG A 109 1.98 2.12 11.77
C ARG A 109 2.86 2.90 12.73
N ARG A 110 3.89 2.28 13.30
CA ARG A 110 4.84 2.95 14.22
C ARG A 110 5.55 4.10 13.51
N ASN A 111 5.86 3.91 12.23
CA ASN A 111 6.48 4.93 11.38
C ASN A 111 5.47 5.97 10.83
N GLY A 112 4.22 5.95 11.30
CA GLY A 112 3.25 7.03 11.11
C GLY A 112 2.32 6.89 9.90
N ALA A 113 2.27 5.74 9.24
CA ALA A 113 1.29 5.51 8.18
C ALA A 113 -0.15 5.60 8.71
N GLN A 114 -0.99 6.36 8.01
CA GLN A 114 -2.39 6.59 8.38
C GLN A 114 -3.27 5.37 8.04
N PHE A 115 -2.86 4.56 7.08
CA PHE A 115 -3.51 3.29 6.75
C PHE A 115 -2.51 2.31 6.12
N VAL A 116 -2.80 1.01 6.22
CA VAL A 116 -1.85 -0.05 5.86
C VAL A 116 -2.45 -1.01 4.84
N LYS A 117 -1.67 -1.33 3.81
CA LYS A 117 -2.05 -2.32 2.80
C LYS A 117 -1.43 -3.68 3.11
N THR A 118 -2.28 -4.71 3.18
CA THR A 118 -1.91 -6.11 3.47
C THR A 118 -2.46 -7.07 2.42
N TYR A 119 -2.03 -8.33 2.50
CA TYR A 119 -2.70 -9.47 1.88
C TYR A 119 -3.68 -10.13 2.86
N PHE A 120 -4.73 -10.74 2.31
CA PHE A 120 -5.61 -11.63 3.07
C PHE A 120 -4.92 -12.96 3.34
N VAL A 121 -5.06 -13.47 4.56
CA VAL A 121 -4.67 -14.84 4.94
C VAL A 121 -5.90 -15.53 5.47
N GLU A 122 -6.15 -16.77 5.03
CA GLU A 122 -7.35 -17.49 5.49
C GLU A 122 -7.29 -17.74 7.00
N GLU A 123 -6.17 -18.29 7.48
CA GLU A 123 -6.03 -18.62 8.88
C GLU A 123 -5.39 -17.48 9.69
N GLY A 124 -6.10 -17.02 10.72
CA GLY A 124 -5.56 -16.06 11.68
C GLY A 124 -5.50 -14.61 11.22
N PHE A 125 -6.30 -14.23 10.21
CA PHE A 125 -6.42 -12.83 9.76
C PHE A 125 -6.83 -11.87 10.87
N GLU A 126 -7.68 -12.32 11.79
CA GLU A 126 -8.12 -11.51 12.94
C GLU A 126 -6.95 -11.07 13.83
N LYS A 127 -5.91 -11.91 13.98
CA LYS A 127 -4.71 -11.55 14.74
C LYS A 127 -3.90 -10.47 14.00
N VAL A 128 -3.92 -10.53 12.67
CA VAL A 128 -3.27 -9.55 11.82
C VAL A 128 -3.99 -8.21 11.94
N THR A 129 -5.32 -8.19 11.79
CA THR A 129 -6.11 -6.96 11.90
C THR A 129 -6.10 -6.38 13.31
N ALA A 130 -6.08 -7.22 14.35
CA ALA A 130 -5.95 -6.78 15.73
C ALA A 130 -4.57 -6.20 16.07
N SER A 131 -3.53 -6.52 15.31
CA SER A 131 -2.17 -6.03 15.57
C SER A 131 -1.94 -4.58 15.13
N CYS A 132 -2.85 -4.02 14.33
CA CYS A 132 -2.69 -2.71 13.71
C CYS A 132 -3.95 -1.84 13.96
N PRO A 133 -3.85 -0.76 14.77
CA PRO A 133 -5.02 0.05 15.13
C PRO A 133 -5.47 1.05 14.04
N VAL A 134 -4.80 1.08 12.88
CA VAL A 134 -5.16 1.94 11.74
C VAL A 134 -5.93 1.17 10.67
N PRO A 135 -6.69 1.84 9.80
CA PRO A 135 -7.36 1.20 8.68
C PRO A 135 -6.47 0.28 7.87
N ILE A 136 -7.00 -0.90 7.58
CA ILE A 136 -6.33 -1.91 6.78
C ILE A 136 -7.02 -1.99 5.43
N VAL A 137 -6.21 -2.10 4.37
CA VAL A 137 -6.68 -2.34 3.01
C VAL A 137 -6.13 -3.67 2.55
N ILE A 138 -6.97 -4.51 1.96
CA ILE A 138 -6.52 -5.78 1.38
C ILE A 138 -6.25 -5.62 -0.11
N ALA A 139 -5.04 -6.00 -0.50
CA ALA A 139 -4.64 -6.11 -1.88
C ALA A 139 -5.31 -7.33 -2.54
N GLY A 140 -5.87 -7.13 -3.74
CA GLY A 140 -6.20 -8.23 -4.64
C GLY A 140 -4.93 -9.03 -4.97
N GLY A 141 -4.92 -10.31 -4.62
CA GLY A 141 -3.82 -11.23 -4.89
C GLY A 141 -3.73 -11.64 -6.36
N LYS A 142 -3.53 -12.94 -6.61
CA LYS A 142 -3.67 -13.49 -7.96
C LYS A 142 -5.09 -13.22 -8.48
N LYS A 143 -5.24 -13.11 -9.80
CA LYS A 143 -6.57 -12.97 -10.41
C LYS A 143 -7.36 -14.24 -10.07
N LEU A 144 -8.46 -14.06 -9.34
CA LEU A 144 -9.41 -15.10 -9.00
C LEU A 144 -10.70 -14.88 -9.80
N PRO A 145 -11.56 -15.90 -9.93
CA PRO A 145 -12.93 -15.72 -10.38
C PRO A 145 -13.65 -14.64 -9.55
N GLU A 146 -14.55 -13.89 -10.18
CA GLU A 146 -15.20 -12.73 -9.55
C GLU A 146 -15.92 -13.09 -8.25
N HIS A 147 -16.63 -14.22 -8.24
CA HIS A 147 -17.32 -14.72 -7.04
C HIS A 147 -16.34 -14.97 -5.88
N GLU A 148 -15.24 -15.68 -6.12
CA GLU A 148 -14.22 -15.95 -5.11
C GLU A 148 -13.54 -14.67 -4.62
N ALA A 149 -13.32 -13.70 -5.52
CA ALA A 149 -12.75 -12.41 -5.15
C ALA A 149 -13.70 -11.62 -4.23
N LEU A 150 -15.00 -11.60 -4.53
CA LEU A 150 -16.01 -10.95 -3.70
C LEU A 150 -16.19 -11.67 -2.36
N GLU A 151 -16.17 -13.01 -2.36
CA GLU A 151 -16.22 -13.80 -1.13
C GLU A 151 -15.00 -13.54 -0.24
N MET A 152 -13.81 -13.47 -0.82
CA MET A 152 -12.59 -13.07 -0.10
C MET A 152 -12.73 -11.66 0.48
N CYS A 153 -13.29 -10.70 -0.26
CA CYS A 153 -13.53 -9.35 0.24
C CYS A 153 -14.53 -9.34 1.40
N TRP A 154 -15.61 -10.13 1.30
CA TRP A 154 -16.59 -10.25 2.36
C TRP A 154 -15.99 -10.85 3.63
N ARG A 155 -15.28 -11.99 3.52
CA ARG A 155 -14.58 -12.63 4.65
C ARG A 155 -13.55 -11.71 5.30
N ALA A 156 -12.83 -10.94 4.49
CA ALA A 156 -11.88 -9.95 4.95
C ALA A 156 -12.52 -8.83 5.78
N ILE A 157 -13.63 -8.27 5.31
CA ILE A 157 -14.39 -7.24 6.02
C ILE A 157 -14.92 -7.81 7.33
N ASP A 158 -15.55 -9.00 7.27
CA ASP A 158 -16.17 -9.66 8.42
C ASP A 158 -15.14 -9.96 9.52
N ARG A 159 -14.06 -10.65 9.17
CA ARG A 159 -12.95 -10.96 10.09
C ARG A 159 -12.16 -9.72 10.52
N GLY A 160 -12.15 -8.66 9.71
CA GLY A 160 -11.50 -7.39 10.04
C GLY A 160 -12.29 -6.54 11.05
N ARG A 161 -13.59 -6.77 11.19
CA ARG A 161 -14.52 -5.97 12.01
C ARG A 161 -14.53 -6.39 13.49
N VAL A 162 -13.90 -7.52 13.84
CA VAL A 162 -14.07 -8.22 15.13
C VAL A 162 -13.61 -7.45 16.37
N ARG A 163 -12.84 -6.34 16.28
CA ARG A 163 -12.43 -5.56 17.48
C ARG A 163 -12.28 -4.05 17.28
N GLY A 164 -13.30 -3.36 16.77
CA GLY A 164 -13.29 -1.88 16.70
C GLY A 164 -12.20 -1.27 15.80
N GLY A 165 -11.54 -2.10 14.99
CA GLY A 165 -10.62 -1.66 13.94
C GLY A 165 -11.40 -1.16 12.73
N TYR A 166 -10.89 -0.12 12.08
CA TYR A 166 -11.38 0.36 10.80
C TYR A 166 -11.35 -0.80 9.79
N GLY A 167 -12.53 -1.20 9.30
CA GLY A 167 -12.71 -2.44 8.53
C GLY A 167 -11.78 -2.59 7.33
N ALA A 168 -11.45 -3.84 7.00
CA ALA A 168 -10.60 -4.17 5.87
C ALA A 168 -11.27 -3.75 4.54
N GLN A 169 -10.78 -2.71 3.86
CA GLN A 169 -11.35 -2.30 2.57
C GLN A 169 -10.63 -2.98 1.41
N HIS A 170 -11.37 -3.37 0.37
CA HIS A 170 -10.77 -3.82 -0.87
C HIS A 170 -10.52 -2.61 -1.78
N LEU A 171 -9.27 -2.36 -2.15
CA LEU A 171 -8.95 -1.46 -3.25
C LEU A 171 -8.75 -2.28 -4.53
N PRO A 172 -9.64 -2.16 -5.53
CA PRO A 172 -9.37 -2.73 -6.84
C PRO A 172 -8.13 -2.04 -7.41
N VAL A 173 -7.10 -2.83 -7.73
CA VAL A 173 -5.93 -2.32 -8.44
C VAL A 173 -6.37 -1.98 -9.86
N GLN A 174 -6.57 -0.70 -10.15
CA GLN A 174 -6.64 -0.24 -11.54
C GLN A 174 -5.26 -0.46 -12.16
N ARG A 175 -5.10 -1.57 -12.89
CA ARG A 175 -4.03 -1.66 -13.87
C ARG A 175 -4.46 -0.76 -15.04
N PRO A 176 -3.54 0.01 -15.65
CA PRO A 176 -3.85 0.57 -16.97
C PRO A 176 -4.34 -0.58 -17.86
N ALA A 177 -5.39 -0.34 -18.63
CA ALA A 177 -5.90 -1.30 -19.59
C ALA A 177 -4.70 -1.86 -20.36
N ARG A 178 -4.48 -3.18 -20.24
CA ARG A 178 -3.64 -3.85 -21.21
C ARG A 178 -4.49 -3.87 -22.47
N ASP A 179 -4.22 -2.94 -23.36
CA ASP A 179 -4.68 -3.06 -24.74
C ASP A 179 -4.25 -4.45 -25.26
N ALA A 180 -5.16 -5.03 -26.03
CA ALA A 180 -5.21 -6.42 -26.47
C ALA A 180 -3.91 -6.98 -27.07
#